data_AF-A0A358RLL3-F1
#
_entry.id   AF-A0A358RLL3-F1
#
_cell.length_a   1.000
_cell.length_b   1.000
_cell.length_c   1.000
_cell.angle_alpha   90.00
_cell.angle_beta   90.00
_cell.angle_gamma   90.00
#
_symmetry.space_group_name_H-M   'P 1'
#
loop_
_entity.id
_entity.type
_entity.pdbx_description
1 polymer ?
#
loop_
_entity_poly.entity_id
_entity_poly.type
_entity_poly.pdbx_seq_one_letter_code
_entity_poly.pdbx_strand_id
1 'polypeptide(L)'
;VNLIFSALLEARFDRSCTLVALGGGVVGDMTGFAAASYQRGVSFIQIPTTLLSQVDSSVGGKTGVNHVLGKNMIGAFHQPKCVVIDVDTLDTLEDREYSAGMAEVIKYGLLGNVDFLHYLKNNIESLMARDKTLIIEAVYQSCEDKANIVAQDELESGKRALLNLGHTFGHAIENTLGYGNYLHGEAISVGMLMAVKLSQLEDYVSADAVDQTQYLLEKANLPISISGKITASDFMAAMSVDKKVIDGNIRLILLKELGDAFICDDYQQQLLNQVINDFCQ
;
A
#
# COMPACT_ATOMS: atom_id res chain seq x y z
N VAL A 1 6.85 -5.49 19.83
CA VAL A 1 6.08 -4.53 20.67
C VAL A 1 6.41 -4.61 22.16
N ASN A 2 6.49 -5.79 22.80
CA ASN A 2 6.76 -5.90 24.26
C ASN A 2 8.04 -5.19 24.73
N LEU A 3 9.12 -5.20 23.95
CA LEU A 3 10.34 -4.46 24.29
C LEU A 3 10.10 -2.95 24.46
N ILE A 4 9.19 -2.36 23.68
CA ILE A 4 8.79 -0.96 23.81
C ILE A 4 8.07 -0.76 25.15
N PHE A 5 7.13 -1.65 25.49
CA PHE A 5 6.42 -1.58 26.77
C PHE A 5 7.35 -1.71 27.98
N SER A 6 8.31 -2.66 27.93
CA SER A 6 9.31 -2.82 28.99
C SER A 6 10.12 -1.55 29.18
N ALA A 7 10.67 -0.99 28.10
CA ALA A 7 11.47 0.25 28.17
C ALA A 7 10.67 1.42 28.76
N LEU A 8 9.38 1.57 28.39
CA LEU A 8 8.52 2.62 28.92
C LEU A 8 8.24 2.46 30.42
N LEU A 9 8.03 1.22 30.90
CA LEU A 9 7.78 0.92 32.31
C LEU A 9 9.03 1.05 33.17
N GLU A 10 10.17 0.58 32.67
CA GLU A 10 11.48 0.70 33.35
C GLU A 10 11.87 2.16 33.54
N ALA A 11 11.67 2.99 32.51
CA ALA A 11 11.87 4.43 32.56
C ALA A 11 10.76 5.21 33.31
N ARG A 12 9.70 4.52 33.76
CA ARG A 12 8.56 5.08 34.50
C ARG A 12 7.86 6.23 33.78
N PHE A 13 7.68 6.15 32.47
CA PHE A 13 6.86 7.11 31.74
C PHE A 13 5.41 7.07 32.21
N ASP A 14 4.76 8.23 32.27
CA ASP A 14 3.34 8.36 32.56
C ASP A 14 2.52 8.62 31.27
N ARG A 15 1.22 8.91 31.41
CA ARG A 15 0.32 9.13 30.26
C ARG A 15 0.61 10.41 29.47
N SER A 16 1.42 11.32 30.00
CA SER A 16 1.82 12.54 29.30
C SER A 16 2.98 12.32 28.32
N CYS A 17 3.58 11.12 28.32
CA CYS A 17 4.65 10.82 27.40
C CYS A 17 4.17 10.85 25.94
N THR A 18 5.12 11.08 25.03
CA THR A 18 4.90 11.03 23.59
C THR A 18 5.91 10.10 22.97
N LEU A 19 5.44 9.10 22.24
CA LEU A 19 6.30 8.21 21.46
C LEU A 19 6.59 8.86 20.10
N VAL A 20 7.83 8.75 19.62
CA VAL A 20 8.22 9.24 18.29
C VAL A 20 8.59 8.04 17.44
N ALA A 21 7.84 7.80 16.37
CA ALA A 21 8.11 6.74 15.41
C ALA A 21 9.01 7.27 14.30
N LEU A 22 10.32 7.05 14.43
CA LEU A 22 11.32 7.45 13.43
C LEU A 22 11.73 6.24 12.59
N GLY A 23 11.25 6.15 11.35
CA GLY A 23 11.57 5.05 10.45
C GLY A 23 10.56 4.82 9.33
N GLY A 24 10.64 3.64 8.69
CA GLY A 24 9.64 3.18 7.73
C GLY A 24 8.33 2.74 8.38
N GLY A 25 7.41 2.21 7.56
CA GLY A 25 6.06 1.81 7.98
C GLY A 25 6.05 0.78 9.12
N VAL A 26 7.02 -0.14 9.16
CA VAL A 26 7.16 -1.13 10.26
C VAL A 26 7.35 -0.44 11.62
N VAL A 27 8.21 0.58 11.68
CA VAL A 27 8.45 1.34 12.91
C VAL A 27 7.21 2.16 13.27
N GLY A 28 6.56 2.76 12.27
CA GLY A 28 5.29 3.47 12.40
C GLY A 28 4.19 2.62 13.04
N ASP A 29 3.91 1.45 12.46
CA ASP A 29 2.87 0.53 12.91
C ASP A 29 3.14 0.00 14.32
N MET A 30 4.37 -0.45 14.58
CA MET A 30 4.75 -0.99 15.90
C MET A 30 4.67 0.07 16.99
N THR A 31 5.15 1.28 16.72
CA THR A 31 5.17 2.39 17.68
C THR A 31 3.77 2.95 17.89
N GLY A 32 2.98 3.09 16.82
CA GLY A 32 1.59 3.51 16.89
C GLY A 32 0.73 2.53 17.69
N PHE A 33 0.90 1.22 17.49
CA PHE A 33 0.18 0.21 18.26
C PHE A 33 0.63 0.18 19.73
N ALA A 34 1.93 0.39 19.98
CA ALA A 34 2.43 0.57 21.34
C ALA A 34 1.83 1.82 22.00
N ALA A 35 1.74 2.94 21.28
CA ALA A 35 1.14 4.17 21.79
C ALA A 35 -0.37 4.01 22.08
N ALA A 36 -1.10 3.28 21.23
CA ALA A 36 -2.51 2.97 21.43
C ALA A 36 -2.75 2.13 22.70
N SER A 37 -1.81 1.22 22.98
CA SER A 37 -1.97 0.21 24.05
C SER A 37 -1.39 0.66 25.40
N TYR A 38 -0.26 1.38 25.39
CA TYR A 38 0.46 1.75 26.60
C TYR A 38 -0.39 2.69 27.46
N GLN A 39 -0.64 2.29 28.71
CA GLN A 39 -1.57 2.96 29.63
C GLN A 39 -2.96 3.26 29.04
N ARG A 40 -3.40 2.45 28.07
CA ARG A 40 -4.65 2.59 27.28
C ARG A 40 -4.69 3.81 26.36
N GLY A 41 -3.52 4.29 25.94
CA GLY A 41 -3.41 5.39 24.98
C GLY A 41 -2.50 6.49 25.49
N VAL A 42 -1.43 6.75 24.74
CA VAL A 42 -0.58 7.92 24.87
C VAL A 42 -0.40 8.60 23.52
N SER A 43 0.14 9.82 23.53
CA SER A 43 0.40 10.57 22.30
C SER A 43 1.53 9.92 21.51
N PHE A 44 1.49 10.04 20.19
CA PHE A 44 2.64 9.72 19.35
C PHE A 44 2.74 10.63 18.13
N ILE A 45 3.94 10.72 17.58
CA ILE A 45 4.30 11.47 16.37
C ILE A 45 4.92 10.49 15.38
N GLN A 46 4.60 10.64 14.09
CA GLN A 46 5.26 9.91 13.01
C GLN A 46 6.32 10.77 12.33
N ILE A 47 7.52 10.22 12.13
CA ILE A 47 8.60 10.78 11.31
C ILE A 47 8.97 9.70 10.27
N PRO A 48 8.18 9.57 9.19
CA PRO A 48 8.38 8.56 8.17
C PRO A 48 9.64 8.81 7.32
N THR A 49 10.51 7.80 7.20
CA THR A 49 11.81 7.91 6.50
C THR A 49 11.92 7.04 5.25
N THR A 50 10.83 6.44 4.77
CA THR A 50 10.78 5.76 3.48
C THR A 50 9.70 6.40 2.62
N LEU A 51 9.84 6.38 1.30
CA LEU A 51 8.82 6.97 0.42
C LEU A 51 7.45 6.31 0.69
N LEU A 52 7.41 4.99 0.83
CA LEU A 52 6.21 4.24 1.19
C LEU A 52 5.57 4.73 2.50
N SER A 53 6.37 5.02 3.54
CA SER A 53 5.80 5.53 4.79
C SER A 53 5.36 6.98 4.70
N GLN A 54 6.03 7.80 3.90
CA GLN A 54 5.66 9.19 3.67
C GLN A 54 4.34 9.32 2.91
N VAL A 55 4.09 8.48 1.91
CA VAL A 55 2.90 8.59 1.03
C VAL A 55 1.72 7.75 1.47
N ASP A 56 1.94 6.74 2.32
CA ASP A 56 0.90 5.80 2.70
C ASP A 56 0.85 5.54 4.21
N SER A 57 1.68 4.64 4.75
CA SER A 57 1.48 4.09 6.11
C SER A 57 1.48 5.10 7.26
N SER A 58 2.07 6.29 7.10
CA SER A 58 2.03 7.33 8.15
C SER A 58 0.69 8.05 8.29
N VAL A 59 -0.18 7.93 7.28
CA VAL A 59 -1.47 8.63 7.21
C VAL A 59 -2.64 7.66 7.39
N GLY A 60 -3.54 8.00 8.31
CA GLY A 60 -4.83 7.33 8.50
C GLY A 60 -4.93 6.35 9.67
N GLY A 61 -3.95 6.34 10.57
CA GLY A 61 -4.08 5.78 11.93
C GLY A 61 -4.20 4.27 12.04
N LYS A 62 -4.01 3.49 10.97
CA LYS A 62 -3.90 2.03 11.08
C LYS A 62 -2.54 1.72 11.71
N THR A 63 -2.55 0.98 12.81
CA THR A 63 -1.34 0.56 13.51
C THR A 63 -1.46 -0.90 13.87
N GLY A 64 -0.35 -1.64 13.93
CA GLY A 64 -0.43 -3.04 14.30
C GLY A 64 0.88 -3.80 14.24
N VAL A 65 0.74 -5.12 14.38
CA VAL A 65 1.82 -6.08 14.30
C VAL A 65 1.35 -7.35 13.59
N ASN A 66 2.31 -8.06 13.03
CA ASN A 66 2.07 -9.35 12.40
C ASN A 66 1.89 -10.45 13.45
N HIS A 67 1.08 -11.44 13.11
CA HIS A 67 1.07 -12.76 13.73
C HIS A 67 1.74 -13.75 12.75
N VAL A 68 2.29 -14.87 13.24
CA VAL A 68 2.91 -15.89 12.36
C VAL A 68 1.94 -16.44 11.31
N LEU A 69 0.64 -16.36 11.58
CA LEU A 69 -0.44 -16.79 10.68
C LEU A 69 -1.06 -15.66 9.85
N GLY A 70 -0.57 -14.42 9.95
CA GLY A 70 -1.12 -13.32 9.15
C GLY A 70 -0.54 -11.95 9.43
N LYS A 71 -0.39 -11.17 8.36
CA LYS A 71 0.08 -9.78 8.37
C LYS A 71 -0.98 -8.83 8.94
N ASN A 72 -0.57 -7.90 9.79
CA ASN A 72 -1.43 -6.84 10.36
C ASN A 72 -2.75 -7.35 10.98
N MET A 73 -2.71 -8.51 11.65
CA MET A 73 -3.91 -9.13 12.26
C MET A 73 -4.23 -8.60 13.65
N ILE A 74 -3.26 -7.99 14.32
CA ILE A 74 -3.40 -7.47 15.69
C ILE A 74 -3.01 -6.00 15.64
N GLY A 75 -3.92 -5.10 16.00
CA GLY A 75 -3.70 -3.68 15.82
C GLY A 75 -4.75 -2.79 16.46
N ALA A 76 -4.63 -1.50 16.20
CA ALA A 76 -5.57 -0.47 16.64
C ALA A 76 -5.66 0.64 15.59
N PHE A 77 -6.83 1.26 15.48
CA PHE A 77 -6.96 2.57 14.85
C PHE A 77 -6.57 3.63 15.88
N HIS A 78 -5.42 4.27 15.72
CA HIS A 78 -4.87 5.28 16.64
C HIS A 78 -4.17 6.38 15.85
N GLN A 79 -4.72 7.59 15.87
CA GLN A 79 -4.21 8.72 15.07
C GLN A 79 -2.99 9.38 15.74
N PRO A 80 -1.94 9.72 14.96
CA PRO A 80 -0.81 10.50 15.48
C PRO A 80 -1.23 11.94 15.80
N LYS A 81 -0.45 12.63 16.62
CA LYS A 81 -0.60 14.08 16.86
C LYS A 81 -0.19 14.90 15.65
N CYS A 82 0.83 14.45 14.94
CA CYS A 82 1.24 14.96 13.65
C CYS A 82 2.11 13.94 12.91
N VAL A 83 2.26 14.15 11.61
CA VAL A 83 3.25 13.48 10.76
C VAL A 83 4.23 14.54 10.29
N VAL A 84 5.53 14.29 10.45
CA VAL A 84 6.61 15.19 10.01
C VAL A 84 7.37 14.50 8.89
N ILE A 85 7.10 14.90 7.65
CA ILE A 85 7.76 14.35 6.47
C ILE A 85 8.93 15.26 6.08
N ASP A 86 10.14 14.73 6.18
CA ASP A 86 11.35 15.35 5.66
C ASP A 86 11.85 14.51 4.47
N VAL A 87 11.74 15.08 3.26
CA VAL A 87 12.13 14.39 2.02
C VAL A 87 13.65 14.19 1.93
N ASP A 88 14.45 14.94 2.71
CA ASP A 88 15.91 14.75 2.74
C ASP A 88 16.29 13.38 3.33
N THR A 89 15.42 12.77 4.14
CA THR A 89 15.63 11.40 4.64
C THR A 89 15.69 10.38 3.49
N LEU A 90 15.05 10.67 2.36
CA LEU A 90 15.07 9.81 1.19
C LEU A 90 16.46 9.77 0.54
N ASP A 91 17.33 10.77 0.70
CA ASP A 91 18.67 10.79 0.10
C ASP A 91 19.52 9.56 0.50
N THR A 92 19.21 8.95 1.64
CA THR A 92 19.89 7.75 2.16
C THR A 92 19.13 6.44 1.92
N LEU A 93 17.91 6.51 1.38
CA LEU A 93 17.07 5.34 1.11
C LEU A 93 17.59 4.59 -0.11
N GLU A 94 17.69 3.27 -0.04
CA GLU A 94 18.07 2.43 -1.17
C GLU A 94 17.10 2.60 -2.37
N ASP A 95 17.63 2.52 -3.59
CA ASP A 95 16.84 2.71 -4.82
C ASP A 95 15.67 1.72 -4.94
N ARG A 96 15.87 0.48 -4.46
CA ARG A 96 14.83 -0.56 -4.46
C ARG A 96 13.67 -0.18 -3.53
N GLU A 97 13.96 0.35 -2.35
CA GLU A 97 12.95 0.82 -1.38
C GLU A 97 12.25 2.10 -1.85
N TYR A 98 12.98 3.00 -2.50
CA TYR A 98 12.39 4.17 -3.15
C TYR A 98 11.41 3.75 -4.25
N SER A 99 11.84 2.85 -5.15
CA SER A 99 11.01 2.32 -6.23
C SER A 99 9.76 1.63 -5.68
N ALA A 100 9.90 0.81 -4.63
CA ALA A 100 8.77 0.19 -3.94
C ALA A 100 7.77 1.22 -3.39
N GLY A 101 8.23 2.36 -2.87
CA GLY A 101 7.34 3.45 -2.45
C GLY A 101 6.58 4.09 -3.60
N MET A 102 7.15 4.15 -4.80
CA MET A 102 6.52 4.73 -5.99
C MET A 102 5.28 3.93 -6.43
N ALA A 103 5.18 2.64 -6.08
CA ALA A 103 3.98 1.84 -6.35
C ALA A 103 2.73 2.46 -5.70
N GLU A 104 2.85 2.92 -4.46
CA GLU A 104 1.74 3.56 -3.75
C GLU A 104 1.40 4.94 -4.31
N VAL A 105 2.41 5.68 -4.77
CA VAL A 105 2.21 6.98 -5.45
C VAL A 105 1.41 6.79 -6.73
N ILE A 106 1.79 5.83 -7.57
CA ILE A 106 1.09 5.49 -8.82
C ILE A 106 -0.34 5.01 -8.52
N LYS A 107 -0.53 4.22 -7.45
CA LYS A 107 -1.82 3.70 -7.02
C LYS A 107 -2.86 4.82 -6.82
N TYR A 108 -2.49 5.94 -6.20
CA TYR A 108 -3.40 7.08 -6.00
C TYR A 108 -3.89 7.68 -7.32
N GLY A 109 -2.97 7.84 -8.29
CA GLY A 109 -3.32 8.30 -9.63
C GLY A 109 -4.28 7.34 -10.33
N LEU A 110 -4.01 6.04 -10.26
CA LEU A 110 -4.87 5.01 -10.88
C LEU A 110 -6.26 4.92 -10.24
N LEU A 111 -6.35 5.04 -8.91
CA LEU A 111 -7.60 4.73 -8.20
C LEU A 111 -8.60 5.89 -8.13
N GLY A 112 -8.13 7.15 -8.23
CA GLY A 112 -8.99 8.28 -7.89
C GLY A 112 -8.55 9.66 -8.38
N ASN A 113 -7.39 9.79 -9.03
CA ASN A 113 -6.82 11.10 -9.37
C ASN A 113 -6.10 11.07 -10.73
N VAL A 114 -6.87 11.17 -11.82
CA VAL A 114 -6.33 11.13 -13.19
C VAL A 114 -5.36 12.29 -13.49
N ASP A 115 -5.58 13.47 -12.90
CA ASP A 115 -4.68 14.60 -13.06
C ASP A 115 -3.33 14.33 -12.41
N PHE A 116 -3.32 13.71 -11.22
CA PHE A 116 -2.09 13.25 -10.59
C PHE A 116 -1.42 12.13 -11.40
N LEU A 117 -2.18 11.21 -12.00
CA LEU A 117 -1.63 10.20 -12.90
C LEU A 117 -0.93 10.84 -14.12
N HIS A 118 -1.52 11.87 -14.72
CA HIS A 118 -0.88 12.64 -15.80
C HIS A 118 0.37 13.36 -15.33
N TYR A 119 0.34 13.96 -14.13
CA TYR A 119 1.52 14.56 -13.51
C TYR A 119 2.64 13.52 -13.35
N LEU A 120 2.35 12.33 -12.83
CA LEU A 120 3.34 11.26 -12.69
C LEU A 120 3.91 10.85 -14.04
N LYS A 121 3.08 10.66 -15.06
CA LYS A 121 3.52 10.29 -16.41
C LYS A 121 4.50 11.31 -17.01
N ASN A 122 4.26 12.59 -16.78
CA ASN A 122 5.11 13.67 -17.30
C ASN A 122 6.41 13.84 -16.52
N ASN A 123 6.47 13.35 -15.28
CA ASN A 123 7.58 13.63 -14.34
C ASN A 123 8.30 12.38 -13.83
N ILE A 124 7.90 11.17 -14.25
CA ILE A 124 8.40 9.91 -13.66
C ILE A 124 9.92 9.79 -13.73
N GLU A 125 10.55 10.21 -14.83
CA GLU A 125 12.01 10.13 -14.96
C GLU A 125 12.72 11.06 -13.96
N SER A 126 12.20 12.27 -13.75
CA SER A 126 12.75 13.23 -12.77
C SER A 126 12.46 12.82 -11.32
N LEU A 127 11.30 12.20 -11.06
CA LEU A 127 10.97 11.60 -9.77
C LEU A 127 11.95 10.48 -9.44
N MET A 128 12.21 9.58 -10.39
CA MET A 128 13.19 8.50 -10.21
C MET A 128 14.64 8.99 -10.16
N ALA A 129 14.94 10.15 -10.76
CA ALA A 129 16.20 10.88 -10.57
C ALA A 129 16.27 11.68 -9.26
N ARG A 130 15.26 11.55 -8.40
CA ARG A 130 15.14 12.17 -7.07
C ARG A 130 15.12 13.70 -7.07
N ASP A 131 14.42 14.31 -8.03
CA ASP A 131 14.11 15.74 -7.96
C ASP A 131 13.27 16.04 -6.70
N LYS A 132 13.87 16.75 -5.74
CA LYS A 132 13.23 17.03 -4.44
C LYS A 132 11.94 17.83 -4.57
N THR A 133 11.84 18.74 -5.53
CA THR A 133 10.64 19.57 -5.72
C THR A 133 9.48 18.69 -6.15
N LEU A 134 9.74 17.80 -7.12
CA LEU A 134 8.72 16.89 -7.64
C LEU A 134 8.33 15.82 -6.62
N ILE A 135 9.29 15.35 -5.81
CA ILE A 135 9.02 14.43 -4.69
C ILE A 135 8.10 15.08 -3.66
N ILE A 136 8.38 16.33 -3.25
CA ILE A 136 7.54 17.04 -2.28
C ILE A 136 6.09 17.13 -2.79
N GLU A 137 5.91 17.47 -4.06
CA GLU A 137 4.59 17.53 -4.69
C GLU A 137 3.90 16.17 -4.72
N ALA A 138 4.62 15.11 -5.13
CA ALA A 138 4.07 13.75 -5.18
C ALA A 138 3.68 13.22 -3.78
N VAL A 139 4.50 13.51 -2.76
CA VAL A 139 4.22 13.16 -1.37
C VAL A 139 3.00 13.93 -0.86
N TYR A 140 2.94 15.23 -1.12
CA TYR A 140 1.82 16.09 -0.74
C TYR A 140 0.50 15.57 -1.34
N GLN A 141 0.47 15.35 -2.66
CA GLN A 141 -0.73 14.88 -3.34
C GLN A 141 -1.16 13.50 -2.85
N SER A 142 -0.22 12.58 -2.65
CA SER A 142 -0.52 11.24 -2.11
C SER A 142 -1.15 11.32 -0.71
N CYS A 143 -0.62 12.19 0.14
CA CYS A 143 -1.16 12.45 1.47
C CYS A 143 -2.56 13.06 1.42
N GLU A 144 -2.80 14.02 0.52
CA GLU A 144 -4.11 14.63 0.30
C GLU A 144 -5.13 13.60 -0.18
N ASP A 145 -4.79 12.81 -1.19
CA ASP A 145 -5.64 11.75 -1.75
C ASP A 145 -6.02 10.73 -0.68
N LYS A 146 -5.03 10.26 0.11
CA LYS A 146 -5.29 9.33 1.21
C LYS A 146 -6.14 9.97 2.31
N ALA A 147 -5.83 11.19 2.72
CA ALA A 147 -6.57 11.90 3.76
C ALA A 147 -8.04 12.09 3.37
N ASN A 148 -8.31 12.45 2.11
CA ASN A 148 -9.65 12.60 1.56
C ASN A 148 -10.44 11.29 1.62
N ILE A 149 -9.81 10.16 1.32
CA ILE A 149 -10.45 8.84 1.39
C ILE A 149 -10.68 8.43 2.86
N VAL A 150 -9.69 8.61 3.72
CA VAL A 150 -9.77 8.27 5.16
C VAL A 150 -10.84 9.11 5.87
N ALA A 151 -10.95 10.39 5.56
CA ALA A 151 -11.96 11.27 6.14
C ALA A 151 -13.40 10.85 5.80
N GLN A 152 -13.58 10.17 4.66
CA GLN A 152 -14.88 9.64 4.24
C GLN A 152 -15.20 8.27 4.87
N ASP A 153 -14.19 7.53 5.33
CA ASP A 153 -14.34 6.17 5.88
C ASP A 153 -13.13 5.78 6.75
N GLU A 154 -13.09 6.26 7.99
CA GLU A 154 -11.95 6.04 8.88
C GLU A 154 -11.74 4.56 9.22
N LEU A 155 -12.81 3.79 9.38
CA LEU A 155 -12.76 2.40 9.87
C LEU A 155 -12.77 1.34 8.76
N GLU A 156 -12.65 1.74 7.49
CA GLU A 156 -12.59 0.82 6.34
C GLU A 156 -13.84 -0.06 6.17
N SER A 157 -15.01 0.58 6.22
CA SER A 157 -16.31 -0.07 6.01
C SER A 157 -16.85 0.05 4.58
N GLY A 158 -16.25 0.90 3.75
CA GLY A 158 -16.68 1.20 2.39
C GLY A 158 -15.57 1.82 1.54
N LYS A 159 -15.59 3.14 1.35
CA LYS A 159 -14.71 3.86 0.42
C LYS A 159 -13.22 3.64 0.65
N ARG A 160 -12.78 3.45 1.90
CA ARG A 160 -11.35 3.24 2.18
C ARG A 160 -10.84 1.91 1.63
N ALA A 161 -11.73 0.98 1.28
CA ALA A 161 -11.36 -0.25 0.57
C ALA A 161 -10.72 0.02 -0.80
N LEU A 162 -11.00 1.16 -1.45
CA LEU A 162 -10.40 1.52 -2.75
C LEU A 162 -8.87 1.65 -2.68
N LEU A 163 -8.31 1.97 -1.50
CA LEU A 163 -6.87 1.99 -1.28
C LEU A 163 -6.22 0.61 -1.46
N ASN A 164 -7.01 -0.46 -1.56
CA ASN A 164 -6.54 -1.81 -1.79
C ASN A 164 -6.44 -2.17 -3.28
N LEU A 165 -6.42 -1.20 -4.21
CA LEU A 165 -6.06 -1.45 -5.62
C LEU A 165 -4.74 -2.22 -5.68
N GLY A 166 -4.76 -3.36 -6.39
CA GLY A 166 -3.64 -4.29 -6.48
C GLY A 166 -3.32 -5.12 -5.23
N HIS A 167 -3.84 -4.77 -4.05
CA HIS A 167 -3.44 -5.41 -2.79
C HIS A 167 -3.91 -6.86 -2.65
N THR A 168 -5.07 -7.23 -3.20
CA THR A 168 -5.52 -8.63 -3.13
C THR A 168 -4.56 -9.56 -3.89
N PHE A 169 -4.10 -9.14 -5.07
CA PHE A 169 -3.08 -9.85 -5.85
C PHE A 169 -1.69 -9.75 -5.18
N GLY A 170 -1.29 -8.55 -4.74
CA GLY A 170 0.00 -8.33 -4.10
C GLY A 170 0.19 -9.13 -2.82
N HIS A 171 -0.83 -9.19 -1.95
CA HIS A 171 -0.79 -10.04 -0.76
C HIS A 171 -0.68 -11.52 -1.11
N ALA A 172 -1.32 -11.99 -2.19
CA ALA A 172 -1.16 -13.37 -2.65
C ALA A 172 0.29 -13.65 -3.08
N ILE A 173 0.96 -12.70 -3.76
CA ILE A 173 2.39 -12.79 -4.08
C ILE A 173 3.24 -12.84 -2.81
N GLU A 174 3.04 -11.92 -1.86
CA GLU A 174 3.79 -11.87 -0.60
C GLU A 174 3.62 -13.16 0.22
N ASN A 175 2.39 -13.70 0.29
CA ASN A 175 2.07 -14.88 1.06
C ASN A 175 2.63 -16.17 0.45
N THR A 176 2.66 -16.28 -0.88
CA THR A 176 3.13 -17.49 -1.58
C THR A 176 4.65 -17.54 -1.71
N LEU A 177 5.30 -16.40 -1.98
CA LEU A 177 6.77 -16.33 -2.09
C LEU A 177 7.46 -16.16 -0.73
N GLY A 178 6.71 -15.83 0.32
CA GLY A 178 7.22 -15.60 1.66
C GLY A 178 7.64 -14.15 1.89
N TYR A 179 7.33 -13.65 3.10
CA TYR A 179 7.62 -12.28 3.50
C TYR A 179 9.11 -11.96 3.45
N GLY A 180 9.46 -10.83 2.83
CA GLY A 180 10.84 -10.32 2.73
C GLY A 180 11.56 -10.66 1.43
N ASN A 181 11.02 -11.57 0.61
CA ASN A 181 11.57 -11.83 -0.73
C ASN A 181 11.16 -10.75 -1.73
N TYR A 182 9.90 -10.32 -1.64
CA TYR A 182 9.36 -9.13 -2.30
C TYR A 182 9.20 -8.01 -1.27
N LEU A 183 9.57 -6.80 -1.66
CA LEU A 183 9.11 -5.61 -0.97
C LEU A 183 7.60 -5.45 -1.23
N HIS A 184 6.88 -4.84 -0.30
CA HIS A 184 5.44 -4.67 -0.43
C HIS A 184 5.06 -3.98 -1.74
N GLY A 185 5.70 -2.85 -2.05
CA GLY A 185 5.47 -2.11 -3.29
C GLY A 185 5.76 -2.87 -4.58
N GLU A 186 6.70 -3.82 -4.56
CA GLU A 186 6.96 -4.70 -5.71
C GLU A 186 5.77 -5.63 -5.96
N ALA A 187 5.21 -6.21 -4.90
CA ALA A 187 4.04 -7.05 -5.00
C ALA A 187 2.79 -6.25 -5.40
N ILE A 188 2.63 -5.03 -4.85
CA ILE A 188 1.53 -4.12 -5.23
C ILE A 188 1.65 -3.70 -6.71
N SER A 189 2.85 -3.45 -7.23
CA SER A 189 3.06 -3.14 -8.65
C SER A 189 2.48 -4.21 -9.58
N VAL A 190 2.90 -5.46 -9.39
CA VAL A 190 2.38 -6.59 -10.19
C VAL A 190 0.87 -6.73 -9.97
N GLY A 191 0.40 -6.59 -8.72
CA GLY A 191 -1.01 -6.70 -8.39
C GLY A 191 -1.88 -5.60 -9.03
N MET A 192 -1.37 -4.37 -9.14
CA MET A 192 -2.05 -3.28 -9.86
C MET A 192 -2.17 -3.62 -11.33
N LEU A 193 -1.11 -4.10 -11.97
CA LEU A 193 -1.17 -4.49 -13.38
C LEU A 193 -2.15 -5.64 -13.62
N MET A 194 -2.19 -6.64 -12.74
CA MET A 194 -3.20 -7.71 -12.77
C MET A 194 -4.63 -7.14 -12.66
N ALA A 195 -4.86 -6.18 -11.76
CA ALA A 195 -6.17 -5.54 -11.60
C ALA A 195 -6.58 -4.72 -12.83
N VAL A 196 -5.67 -3.96 -13.44
CA VAL A 196 -5.95 -3.23 -14.69
C VAL A 196 -6.19 -4.21 -15.84
N LYS A 197 -5.44 -5.31 -15.92
CA LYS A 197 -5.64 -6.35 -16.93
C LYS A 197 -7.01 -7.02 -16.81
N LEU A 198 -7.45 -7.34 -15.60
CA LEU A 198 -8.79 -7.86 -15.36
C LEU A 198 -9.85 -6.81 -15.74
N SER A 199 -9.65 -5.55 -15.37
CA SER A 199 -10.55 -4.45 -15.76
C SER A 199 -10.66 -4.32 -17.29
N GLN A 200 -9.56 -4.58 -18.02
CA GLN A 200 -9.53 -4.55 -19.49
C GLN A 200 -10.25 -5.74 -20.12
N LEU A 201 -10.17 -6.93 -19.51
CA LEU A 201 -10.88 -8.12 -19.99
C LEU A 201 -12.39 -8.07 -19.70
N GLU A 202 -12.79 -7.37 -18.64
CA GLU A 202 -14.19 -7.07 -18.29
C GLU A 202 -14.76 -5.88 -19.09
N ASP A 203 -14.05 -5.39 -20.11
CA ASP A 203 -14.42 -4.25 -20.95
C ASP A 203 -14.62 -2.91 -20.20
N TYR A 204 -14.10 -2.77 -18.97
CA TYR A 204 -14.16 -1.51 -18.23
C TYR A 204 -13.14 -0.49 -18.74
N VAL A 205 -11.90 -0.92 -19.03
CA VAL A 205 -10.83 -0.04 -19.49
C VAL A 205 -10.26 -0.48 -20.83
N SER A 206 -9.63 0.46 -21.55
CA SER A 206 -8.99 0.17 -22.84
C SER A 206 -7.68 -0.60 -22.68
N ALA A 207 -7.21 -1.22 -23.77
CA ALA A 207 -5.86 -1.78 -23.83
C ALA A 207 -4.77 -0.71 -23.57
N ASP A 208 -5.00 0.52 -24.03
CA ASP A 208 -4.12 1.66 -23.77
C ASP A 208 -3.99 1.97 -22.26
N ALA A 209 -5.05 1.76 -21.46
CA ALA A 209 -4.95 1.91 -20.01
C ALA A 209 -3.97 0.91 -19.36
N VAL A 210 -3.90 -0.31 -19.90
CA VAL A 210 -2.92 -1.33 -19.48
C VAL A 210 -1.51 -0.87 -19.86
N ASP A 211 -1.31 -0.43 -21.10
CA ASP A 211 0.00 0.02 -21.61
C ASP A 211 0.51 1.24 -20.82
N GLN A 212 -0.36 2.20 -20.53
CA GLN A 212 -0.02 3.38 -19.72
C GLN A 212 0.37 3.00 -18.28
N THR A 213 -0.36 2.05 -17.68
CA THR A 213 -0.04 1.54 -16.34
C THR A 213 1.31 0.83 -16.34
N GLN A 214 1.52 -0.09 -17.29
CA GLN A 214 2.78 -0.82 -17.42
C GLN A 214 3.96 0.13 -17.62
N TYR A 215 3.83 1.12 -18.51
CA TYR A 215 4.87 2.12 -18.76
C TYR A 215 5.29 2.85 -17.47
N LEU A 216 4.33 3.30 -16.66
CA LEU A 216 4.63 3.99 -15.40
C LEU A 216 5.35 3.07 -14.41
N LEU A 217 4.90 1.83 -14.25
CA LEU A 217 5.53 0.86 -13.35
C LEU A 217 6.96 0.52 -13.79
N GLU A 218 7.18 0.27 -15.08
CA GLU A 218 8.52 0.02 -15.64
C GLU A 218 9.44 1.24 -15.45
N LYS A 219 8.93 2.45 -15.70
CA LYS A 219 9.70 3.70 -15.49
C LYS A 219 10.00 3.98 -14.03
N ALA A 220 9.18 3.47 -13.12
CA ALA A 220 9.42 3.48 -11.69
C ALA A 220 10.38 2.36 -11.22
N ASN A 221 10.99 1.60 -12.13
CA ASN A 221 11.82 0.42 -11.84
C ASN A 221 11.10 -0.65 -11.00
N LEU A 222 9.78 -0.78 -11.16
CA LEU A 222 8.97 -1.77 -10.46
C LEU A 222 8.78 -3.02 -11.31
N PRO A 223 8.62 -4.21 -10.69
CA PRO A 223 8.30 -5.43 -11.42
C PRO A 223 6.86 -5.39 -11.95
N ILE A 224 6.71 -5.89 -13.17
CA ILE A 224 5.42 -6.06 -13.85
C ILE A 224 5.05 -7.54 -14.06
N SER A 225 5.87 -8.44 -13.54
CA SER A 225 5.69 -9.88 -13.60
C SER A 225 6.24 -10.54 -12.34
N ILE A 226 5.76 -11.74 -12.03
CA ILE A 226 6.23 -12.52 -10.87
C ILE A 226 7.55 -13.21 -11.22
N SER A 227 8.62 -12.91 -10.49
CA SER A 227 9.97 -13.47 -10.70
C SER A 227 10.21 -14.84 -10.03
N GLY A 228 9.13 -15.56 -9.70
CA GLY A 228 9.16 -16.86 -9.02
C GLY A 228 8.11 -17.82 -9.57
N LYS A 229 8.19 -19.08 -9.16
CA LYS A 229 7.22 -20.11 -9.55
C LYS A 229 6.09 -20.16 -8.53
N ILE A 230 4.95 -19.61 -8.90
CA ILE A 230 3.71 -19.73 -8.14
C ILE A 230 2.72 -20.40 -9.07
N THR A 231 2.09 -21.48 -8.62
CA THR A 231 1.01 -22.10 -9.41
C THR A 231 -0.27 -21.28 -9.27
N ALA A 232 -1.10 -21.27 -10.31
CA ALA A 232 -2.39 -20.59 -10.24
C ALA A 232 -3.27 -21.07 -9.06
N SER A 233 -3.18 -22.36 -8.70
CA SER A 233 -3.88 -22.92 -7.55
C SER A 233 -3.39 -22.35 -6.22
N ASP A 234 -2.07 -22.22 -6.03
CA ASP A 234 -1.50 -21.66 -4.80
C ASP A 234 -1.85 -20.18 -4.68
N PHE A 235 -1.82 -19.46 -5.81
CA PHE A 235 -2.19 -18.05 -5.88
C PHE A 235 -3.66 -17.83 -5.48
N MET A 236 -4.59 -18.61 -6.07
CA MET A 236 -6.01 -18.56 -5.73
C MET A 236 -6.28 -18.91 -4.25
N ALA A 237 -5.57 -19.92 -3.72
CA ALA A 237 -5.67 -20.27 -2.31
C ALA A 237 -5.21 -19.11 -1.42
N ALA A 238 -4.11 -18.45 -1.77
CA ALA A 238 -3.60 -17.30 -1.02
C ALA A 238 -4.53 -16.07 -1.09
N MET A 239 -5.16 -15.80 -2.24
CA MET A 239 -6.18 -14.74 -2.36
C MET A 239 -7.41 -15.01 -1.48
N SER A 240 -7.77 -16.28 -1.26
CA SER A 240 -8.96 -16.67 -0.49
C SER A 240 -8.81 -16.45 1.02
N VAL A 241 -7.59 -16.19 1.51
CA VAL A 241 -7.31 -15.91 2.93
C VAL A 241 -7.33 -14.40 3.22
N ASP A 242 -7.36 -13.55 2.19
CA ASP A 242 -7.42 -12.09 2.37
C ASP A 242 -8.73 -11.67 3.04
N LYS A 243 -8.66 -10.61 3.86
CA LYS A 243 -9.76 -10.10 4.72
C LYS A 243 -11.01 -9.63 3.95
N LYS A 244 -11.04 -9.76 2.62
CA LYS A 244 -12.09 -9.26 1.73
C LYS A 244 -13.08 -10.32 1.26
N VAL A 245 -12.91 -11.59 1.63
CA VAL A 245 -13.88 -12.65 1.30
C VAL A 245 -15.16 -12.48 2.12
N ILE A 246 -16.28 -12.22 1.44
CA ILE A 246 -17.63 -12.30 2.01
C ILE A 246 -18.36 -13.42 1.27
N ASP A 247 -18.93 -14.37 2.00
CA ASP A 247 -19.71 -15.49 1.44
C ASP A 247 -18.98 -16.32 0.36
N GLY A 248 -17.65 -16.39 0.43
CA GLY A 248 -16.82 -17.13 -0.54
C GLY A 248 -16.44 -16.37 -1.81
N ASN A 249 -16.93 -15.13 -1.98
CA ASN A 249 -16.56 -14.26 -3.10
C ASN A 249 -15.46 -13.28 -2.69
N ILE A 250 -14.39 -13.23 -3.49
CA ILE A 250 -13.26 -12.32 -3.28
C ILE A 250 -13.65 -10.94 -3.83
N ARG A 251 -13.76 -9.93 -2.97
CA ARG A 251 -13.94 -8.55 -3.45
C ARG A 251 -12.62 -8.00 -3.99
N LEU A 252 -12.64 -7.55 -5.24
CA LEU A 252 -11.50 -6.92 -5.91
C LEU A 252 -11.72 -5.41 -6.04
N ILE A 253 -10.63 -4.68 -6.19
CA ILE A 253 -10.67 -3.27 -6.60
C ILE A 253 -10.24 -3.24 -8.06
N LEU A 254 -11.15 -2.82 -8.93
CA LEU A 254 -10.97 -2.72 -10.37
C LEU A 254 -11.16 -1.26 -10.80
N LEU A 255 -10.89 -0.96 -12.07
CA LEU A 255 -11.02 0.39 -12.65
C LEU A 255 -12.20 0.44 -13.60
N LYS A 256 -13.00 1.51 -13.53
CA LYS A 256 -13.95 1.89 -14.60
C LYS A 256 -13.28 2.69 -15.71
N GLU A 257 -12.30 3.49 -15.31
CA GLU A 257 -11.35 4.21 -16.16
C GLU A 257 -10.12 4.56 -15.32
N LEU A 258 -9.06 5.06 -15.95
CA LEU A 258 -7.90 5.53 -15.18
C LEU A 258 -8.31 6.72 -14.30
N GLY A 259 -8.08 6.60 -13.00
CA GLY A 259 -8.52 7.58 -12.01
C GLY A 259 -9.92 7.34 -11.44
N ASP A 260 -10.60 6.24 -11.78
CA ASP A 260 -11.88 5.85 -11.16
C ASP A 260 -11.90 4.35 -10.81
N ALA A 261 -11.52 4.03 -9.57
CA ALA A 261 -11.61 2.68 -9.03
C ALA A 261 -12.95 2.39 -8.34
N PHE A 262 -13.35 1.13 -8.37
CA PHE A 262 -14.55 0.66 -7.68
C PHE A 262 -14.33 -0.72 -7.05
N ILE A 263 -15.17 -1.04 -6.07
CA ILE A 263 -15.24 -2.37 -5.46
C ILE A 263 -16.06 -3.25 -6.39
N CYS A 264 -15.47 -4.35 -6.87
CA CYS A 264 -16.09 -5.31 -7.76
C CYS A 264 -16.21 -6.68 -7.06
N ASP A 265 -17.44 -7.19 -6.99
CA ASP A 265 -17.79 -8.54 -6.54
C ASP A 265 -18.53 -9.36 -7.62
N ASP A 266 -18.80 -8.75 -8.78
CA ASP A 266 -19.44 -9.36 -9.96
C ASP A 266 -18.49 -9.27 -11.17
N TYR A 267 -17.51 -10.17 -11.19
CA TYR A 267 -16.58 -10.35 -12.30
C TYR A 267 -16.60 -11.81 -12.77
N GLN A 268 -16.26 -12.03 -14.04
CA GLN A 268 -16.24 -13.36 -14.62
C GLN A 268 -15.05 -14.16 -14.06
N GLN A 269 -15.35 -15.25 -13.34
CA GLN A 269 -14.32 -16.14 -12.79
C GLN A 269 -13.37 -16.69 -13.86
N GLN A 270 -13.84 -16.88 -15.09
CA GLN A 270 -13.01 -17.30 -16.20
C GLN A 270 -11.93 -16.26 -16.55
N LEU A 271 -12.26 -14.97 -16.51
CA LEU A 271 -11.32 -13.87 -16.80
C LEU A 271 -10.32 -13.69 -15.65
N LEU A 272 -10.76 -13.81 -14.39
CA LEU A 272 -9.84 -13.85 -13.25
C LEU A 272 -8.82 -14.99 -13.39
N ASN A 273 -9.28 -16.21 -13.70
CA ASN A 273 -8.41 -17.36 -13.90
C ASN A 273 -7.44 -17.14 -15.07
N GLN A 274 -7.90 -16.50 -16.16
CA GLN A 274 -7.03 -16.14 -17.27
C GLN A 274 -5.91 -15.20 -16.81
N VAL A 275 -6.23 -14.10 -16.10
CA VAL A 275 -5.22 -13.17 -15.58
C VAL A 275 -4.23 -13.88 -14.66
N ILE A 276 -4.70 -14.76 -13.77
CA ILE A 276 -3.80 -15.49 -12.88
C ILE A 276 -2.88 -16.41 -13.67
N ASN A 277 -3.39 -17.15 -14.65
CA ASN A 277 -2.57 -18.01 -15.51
C ASN A 277 -1.56 -17.24 -16.37
N ASP A 278 -1.90 -16.01 -16.79
CA ASP A 278 -0.99 -15.17 -17.58
C ASP A 278 0.21 -14.68 -16.75
N PHE A 279 0.07 -14.57 -15.42
CA PHE A 279 1.11 -14.07 -14.52
C PHE A 279 1.83 -15.17 -13.71
N CYS A 280 1.19 -16.32 -13.53
CA CYS A 280 1.72 -17.49 -12.80
C CYS A 280 2.39 -18.50 -13.74
N GLN A 281 3.31 -19.31 -13.21
CA GLN A 281 4.07 -20.33 -13.97
C GLN A 281 3.94 -21.73 -13.38
#